data_AF-A0A662V3I7-F1
#
_entry.id   AF-A0A662V3I7-F1
#
_cell.length_a   1.000
_cell.length_b   1.000
_cell.length_c   1.000
_cell.angle_alpha   90.00
_cell.angle_beta   90.00
_cell.angle_gamma   90.00
#
_symmetry.space_group_name_H-M   'P 1'
#
loop_
_entity.id
_entity.type
_entity.pdbx_description
1 polymer ?
#
loop_
_entity_poly.entity_id
_entity_poly.type
_entity_poly.pdbx_seq_one_letter_code
_entity_poly.pdbx_strand_id
1 'polypeptide(L)'
;MVESKQILYSLAAGIIAGVIASIILLVKFSGVFDEFMYEIIYRQLLSAGLPEEKALEIANTSIQEIKWVHWLIPIGPIINMLFLGAILGVFLDFLIKRLSLKPYIASILAGLILIFLLQLIPMLIISKLYAPWLIELLDKYIGIATILAPSIIYTIILILFNTIEGPWTKWGEAKPETY
;
A
#
# COMPACT_ATOMS: atom_id res chain seq x y z
N MET A 1 -27.76 11.54 -0.38
CA MET A 1 -26.57 11.24 -1.22
C MET A 1 -26.61 9.76 -1.50
N VAL A 2 -26.86 9.34 -2.75
CA VAL A 2 -26.64 7.93 -3.13
C VAL A 2 -25.13 7.72 -3.05
N GLU A 3 -24.67 6.76 -2.23
CA GLU A 3 -23.24 6.45 -2.12
C GLU A 3 -22.67 6.17 -3.52
N SER A 4 -21.53 6.78 -3.84
CA SER A 4 -20.96 6.55 -5.15
C SER A 4 -20.42 5.13 -5.26
N LYS A 5 -20.97 4.36 -6.21
CA LYS A 5 -20.46 3.04 -6.61
C LYS A 5 -18.95 3.02 -6.84
N GLN A 6 -18.38 4.15 -7.26
CA GLN A 6 -16.95 4.30 -7.51
C GLN A 6 -16.10 4.21 -6.24
N ILE A 7 -16.60 4.80 -5.16
CA ILE A 7 -15.94 4.74 -3.85
C ILE A 7 -15.99 3.30 -3.34
N LEU A 8 -17.13 2.62 -3.48
CA LEU A 8 -17.29 1.23 -3.06
C LEU A 8 -16.36 0.28 -3.84
N TYR A 9 -16.28 0.43 -5.17
CA TYR A 9 -15.38 -0.36 -6.01
C TYR A 9 -13.91 -0.15 -5.64
N SER A 10 -13.52 1.09 -5.39
CA SER A 10 -12.15 1.43 -5.00
C SER A 10 -11.80 0.92 -3.61
N LEU A 11 -12.72 1.00 -2.63
CA LEU A 11 -12.57 0.38 -1.32
C LEU A 11 -12.40 -1.14 -1.42
N ALA A 12 -13.27 -1.82 -2.19
CA ALA A 12 -13.21 -3.26 -2.38
C ALA A 12 -11.89 -3.68 -3.07
N ALA A 13 -11.46 -2.95 -4.10
CA ALA A 13 -10.17 -3.18 -4.74
C ALA A 13 -9.00 -3.00 -3.76
N GLY A 14 -9.09 -1.98 -2.89
CA GLY A 14 -8.12 -1.72 -1.82
C GLY A 14 -8.03 -2.89 -0.84
N ILE A 15 -9.16 -3.35 -0.30
CA ILE A 15 -9.20 -4.48 0.64
C ILE A 15 -8.60 -5.74 0.00
N ILE A 16 -9.01 -6.09 -1.23
CA ILE A 16 -8.50 -7.29 -1.90
C ILE A 16 -6.99 -7.19 -2.13
N ALA A 17 -6.52 -6.04 -2.61
CA ALA A 17 -5.09 -5.80 -2.81
C ALA A 17 -4.30 -5.86 -1.49
N GLY A 18 -4.85 -5.30 -0.40
CA GLY A 18 -4.27 -5.34 0.93
C GLY A 18 -4.20 -6.75 1.51
N VAL A 19 -5.22 -7.58 1.30
CA VAL A 19 -5.22 -8.99 1.71
C VAL A 19 -4.16 -9.77 0.95
N ILE A 20 -4.05 -9.58 -0.36
CA ILE A 20 -3.01 -10.23 -1.17
C ILE A 20 -1.62 -9.76 -0.72
N ALA A 21 -1.44 -8.46 -0.49
CA ALA A 21 -0.20 -7.88 0.04
C ALA A 21 0.19 -8.49 1.38
N SER A 22 -0.77 -8.62 2.30
CA SER A 22 -0.59 -9.28 3.59
C SER A 22 -0.09 -10.71 3.43
N ILE A 23 -0.71 -11.50 2.54
CA ILE A 23 -0.28 -12.89 2.28
C ILE A 23 1.16 -12.90 1.75
N ILE A 24 1.48 -12.03 0.79
CA ILE A 24 2.83 -11.96 0.21
C ILE A 24 3.87 -11.60 1.28
N LEU A 25 3.59 -10.60 2.13
CA LEU A 25 4.49 -10.20 3.20
C LEU A 25 4.62 -11.29 4.28
N LEU A 26 3.54 -11.95 4.67
CA LEU A 26 3.62 -13.07 5.61
C LEU A 26 4.54 -14.18 5.09
N VAL A 27 4.46 -14.53 3.80
CA VAL A 27 5.27 -15.59 3.22
C VAL A 27 6.74 -15.16 3.05
N LYS A 28 6.99 -13.94 2.58
CA LYS A 28 8.35 -13.50 2.24
C LYS A 28 9.12 -12.86 3.39
N PHE A 29 8.42 -12.23 4.33
CA PHE A 29 9.01 -11.29 5.27
C PHE A 29 9.03 -11.79 6.71
N SER A 30 8.20 -12.78 7.05
CA SER A 30 8.11 -13.32 8.43
C SER A 30 9.44 -13.86 8.96
N GLY A 31 10.30 -14.41 8.10
CA GLY A 31 11.60 -14.95 8.49
C GLY A 31 12.75 -13.94 8.52
N VAL A 32 12.57 -12.74 7.96
CA VAL A 32 13.64 -11.74 7.79
C VAL A 32 13.31 -10.38 8.41
N PHE A 33 12.15 -10.26 9.06
CA PHE A 33 11.67 -9.00 9.65
C PHE A 33 12.64 -8.43 10.69
N ASP A 34 13.08 -9.25 11.64
CA ASP A 34 13.98 -8.81 12.71
C ASP A 34 15.32 -8.30 12.13
N GLU A 35 15.86 -9.00 11.15
CA GLU A 35 17.11 -8.61 10.47
C GLU A 35 16.94 -7.32 9.66
N PHE A 36 15.83 -7.19 8.94
CA PHE A 36 15.50 -5.97 8.21
C PHE A 36 15.36 -4.77 9.15
N MET A 37 14.60 -4.91 10.23
CA MET A 37 14.41 -3.85 11.21
C MET A 37 15.74 -3.48 11.89
N TYR A 38 16.59 -4.47 12.13
CA TYR A 38 17.90 -4.25 12.73
C TYR A 38 18.75 -3.39 11.80
N GLU A 39 18.82 -3.76 10.53
CA GLU A 39 19.61 -3.04 9.54
C GLU A 39 19.06 -1.63 9.28
N ILE A 40 17.72 -1.43 9.31
CA ILE A 40 17.11 -0.10 9.28
C ILE A 40 17.61 0.75 10.46
N ILE A 41 17.45 0.26 11.69
CA ILE A 41 17.77 1.03 12.90
C ILE A 41 19.26 1.35 12.92
N TYR A 42 20.09 0.34 12.66
CA TYR A 42 21.53 0.46 12.62
C TYR A 42 21.99 1.50 11.59
N ARG A 43 21.55 1.40 10.33
CA ARG A 43 21.93 2.35 9.28
C ARG A 43 21.41 3.76 9.55
N GLN A 44 20.23 3.89 10.16
CA GLN A 44 19.68 5.18 10.55
C GLN A 44 20.52 5.84 11.66
N LEU A 45 20.95 5.09 12.68
CA LEU A 45 21.80 5.60 13.76
C LEU A 45 23.20 6.01 13.26
N LEU A 46 23.80 5.23 12.36
CA LEU A 46 25.05 5.61 11.70
C LEU A 46 24.89 6.88 10.86
N SER A 47 23.79 6.99 10.11
CA SER A 47 23.50 8.17 9.30
C SER A 47 23.27 9.43 10.16
N ALA A 48 22.82 9.25 11.40
CA ALA A 48 22.70 10.30 12.41
C ALA A 48 24.03 10.64 13.12
N GLY A 49 25.13 9.96 12.79
CA GLY A 49 26.47 10.23 13.32
C GLY A 49 26.81 9.52 14.63
N LEU A 50 26.07 8.48 15.03
CA LEU A 50 26.44 7.69 16.20
C LEU A 50 27.68 6.81 15.93
N PRO A 51 28.55 6.58 16.93
CA PRO A 51 29.60 5.59 16.85
C PRO A 51 29.04 4.18 16.61
N GLU A 52 29.76 3.38 15.83
CA GLU A 52 29.35 2.02 15.45
C GLU A 52 29.01 1.13 16.65
N GLU A 53 29.86 1.09 17.68
CA GLU A 53 29.62 0.29 18.89
C GLU A 53 28.29 0.63 19.57
N LYS A 54 27.97 1.93 19.68
CA LYS A 54 26.70 2.38 20.27
C LYS A 54 25.51 2.10 19.37
N ALA A 55 25.67 2.25 18.06
CA ALA A 55 24.61 1.95 17.11
C ALA A 55 24.27 0.45 17.13
N LEU A 56 25.27 -0.43 17.23
CA LEU A 56 25.08 -1.88 17.37
C LEU A 56 24.31 -2.24 18.64
N GLU A 57 24.71 -1.67 19.79
CA GLU A 57 24.05 -1.93 21.08
C GLU A 57 22.56 -1.53 21.06
N ILE A 58 22.28 -0.31 20.57
CA ILE A 58 20.91 0.22 20.49
C ILE A 58 20.06 -0.59 19.52
N ALA A 59 20.59 -0.93 18.34
CA ALA A 59 19.86 -1.72 17.35
C ALA A 59 19.46 -3.10 17.89
N ASN A 60 20.39 -3.80 18.56
CA ASN A 60 20.12 -5.11 19.16
C ASN A 60 19.03 -5.05 20.26
N THR A 61 19.09 -4.02 21.11
CA THR A 61 18.10 -3.82 22.17
C THR A 61 16.73 -3.51 21.58
N SER A 62 16.69 -2.62 20.58
CA SER A 62 15.45 -2.18 19.92
C SER A 62 14.69 -3.35 19.26
N ILE A 63 15.40 -4.32 18.68
CA ILE A 63 14.75 -5.50 18.08
C ILE A 63 13.91 -6.28 19.09
N GLN A 64 14.40 -6.45 20.32
CA GLN A 64 13.64 -7.16 21.35
C GLN A 64 12.38 -6.38 21.73
N GLU A 65 12.47 -5.05 21.76
CA GLU A 65 11.35 -4.18 22.11
C GLU A 65 10.29 -4.07 21.03
N ILE A 66 10.62 -4.23 19.74
CA ILE A 66 9.64 -4.16 18.66
C ILE A 66 8.93 -5.50 18.38
N LYS A 67 9.26 -6.58 19.10
CA LYS A 67 8.63 -7.89 18.87
C LYS A 67 7.11 -7.86 18.99
N TRP A 68 6.58 -7.05 19.90
CA TRP A 68 5.12 -6.92 20.07
C TRP A 68 4.42 -6.31 18.85
N VAL A 69 5.11 -5.65 17.91
CA VAL A 69 4.47 -5.09 16.71
C VAL A 69 4.36 -6.09 15.55
N HIS A 70 4.91 -7.29 15.68
CA HIS A 70 4.94 -8.28 14.58
C HIS A 70 3.55 -8.66 14.07
N TRP A 71 2.53 -8.63 14.93
CA TRP A 71 1.15 -8.91 14.51
C TRP A 71 0.60 -7.87 13.52
N LEU A 72 1.21 -6.68 13.43
CA LEU A 72 0.87 -5.68 12.43
C LEU A 72 1.35 -6.04 11.02
N ILE A 73 2.32 -6.95 10.87
CA ILE A 73 2.84 -7.35 9.54
C ILE A 73 1.70 -7.82 8.61
N PRO A 74 0.80 -8.73 9.03
CA PRO A 74 -0.34 -9.10 8.19
C PRO A 74 -1.44 -8.04 8.12
N ILE A 75 -1.69 -7.30 9.20
CA ILE A 75 -2.88 -6.43 9.26
C ILE A 75 -2.63 -5.04 8.65
N GLY A 76 -1.40 -4.53 8.78
CA GLY A 76 -0.98 -3.22 8.31
C GLY A 76 -1.28 -2.98 6.83
N PRO A 77 -0.94 -3.90 5.91
CA PRO A 77 -1.24 -3.73 4.48
C PRO A 77 -2.74 -3.62 4.18
N ILE A 78 -3.58 -4.37 4.91
CA ILE A 78 -5.03 -4.33 4.73
C ILE A 78 -5.59 -2.97 5.15
N ILE A 79 -5.19 -2.50 6.35
CA ILE A 79 -5.60 -1.19 6.85
C ILE A 79 -5.11 -0.07 5.92
N ASN A 80 -3.85 -0.12 5.51
CA ASN A 80 -3.27 0.88 4.62
C ASN A 80 -4.02 0.96 3.28
N MET A 81 -4.27 -0.19 2.65
CA MET A 81 -4.98 -0.23 1.37
C MET A 81 -6.46 0.10 1.48
N LEU A 82 -7.09 -0.13 2.64
CA LEU A 82 -8.44 0.34 2.92
C LEU A 82 -8.50 1.88 2.88
N PHE A 83 -7.58 2.55 3.58
CA PHE A 83 -7.52 4.02 3.57
C PHE A 83 -7.18 4.58 2.20
N LEU A 84 -6.20 3.99 1.51
CA LEU A 84 -5.83 4.41 0.16
C LEU A 84 -6.97 4.18 -0.84
N GLY A 85 -7.69 3.05 -0.74
CA GLY A 85 -8.88 2.79 -1.53
C GLY A 85 -10.01 3.80 -1.26
N ALA A 86 -10.19 4.24 -0.02
CA ALA A 86 -11.18 5.29 0.28
C ALA A 86 -10.82 6.62 -0.41
N ILE A 87 -9.57 7.07 -0.26
CA ILE A 87 -9.08 8.34 -0.81
C ILE A 87 -9.12 8.31 -2.34
N LEU A 88 -8.61 7.23 -2.94
CA LEU A 88 -8.60 7.05 -4.38
C LEU A 88 -10.00 6.85 -4.95
N GLY A 89 -10.94 6.31 -4.17
CA GLY A 89 -12.34 6.20 -4.54
C GLY A 89 -13.02 7.55 -4.69
N VAL A 90 -12.75 8.48 -3.78
CA VAL A 90 -13.23 9.88 -3.89
C VAL A 90 -12.63 10.54 -5.12
N PHE A 91 -11.33 10.35 -5.35
CA PHE A 91 -10.65 10.87 -6.54
C PHE A 91 -11.22 10.28 -7.84
N LEU A 92 -11.46 8.96 -7.86
CA LEU A 92 -12.06 8.26 -9.00
C LEU A 92 -13.47 8.78 -9.29
N ASP A 93 -14.29 8.99 -8.26
CA ASP A 93 -15.63 9.56 -8.42
C ASP A 93 -15.57 10.96 -9.05
N PHE A 94 -14.63 11.79 -8.61
CA PHE A 94 -14.39 13.10 -9.18
C PHE A 94 -13.99 13.01 -10.67
N LEU A 95 -13.05 12.13 -11.02
CA LEU A 95 -12.61 11.92 -12.40
C LEU A 95 -13.76 11.51 -13.32
N ILE A 96 -14.62 10.59 -12.87
CA ILE A 96 -15.70 10.05 -13.68
C ILE A 96 -16.88 11.02 -13.77
N LYS A 97 -17.36 11.55 -12.64
CA LYS A 97 -18.57 12.37 -12.63
C LYS A 97 -18.33 13.83 -13.01
N ARG A 98 -17.19 14.40 -12.61
CA ARG A 98 -16.93 15.83 -12.79
C ARG A 98 -16.05 16.13 -14.00
N LEU A 99 -15.10 15.26 -14.31
CA LEU A 99 -14.28 15.38 -15.53
C LEU A 99 -14.80 14.52 -16.69
N SER A 100 -15.90 13.79 -16.49
CA SER A 100 -16.55 12.96 -17.52
C SER A 100 -15.59 11.97 -18.18
N LEU A 101 -14.57 11.50 -17.45
CA LEU A 101 -13.62 10.53 -17.97
C LEU A 101 -14.25 9.15 -18.09
N LYS A 102 -13.82 8.39 -19.11
CA LYS A 102 -14.23 7.00 -19.25
C LYS A 102 -13.74 6.19 -18.02
N PRO A 103 -14.55 5.27 -17.46
CA PRO A 103 -14.22 4.57 -16.21
C PRO A 103 -12.85 3.87 -16.21
N TYR A 104 -12.46 3.24 -17.34
CA TYR A 104 -11.16 2.58 -17.44
C TYR A 104 -9.98 3.58 -17.40
N ILE A 105 -10.11 4.74 -18.03
CA ILE A 105 -9.08 5.79 -18.01
C ILE A 105 -8.94 6.34 -16.60
N ALA A 106 -10.06 6.63 -15.94
CA ALA A 106 -10.08 7.13 -14.57
C ALA A 106 -9.45 6.11 -13.59
N SER A 107 -9.70 4.82 -13.79
CA SER A 107 -9.12 3.73 -12.99
C SER A 107 -7.60 3.64 -13.18
N ILE A 108 -7.11 3.75 -14.43
CA ILE A 108 -5.66 3.80 -14.73
C ILE A 108 -5.02 5.00 -14.03
N LEU A 109 -5.63 6.19 -14.12
CA LEU A 109 -5.09 7.40 -13.48
C LEU A 109 -5.03 7.27 -11.96
N ALA A 110 -6.07 6.72 -11.32
CA ALA A 110 -6.06 6.45 -9.88
C ALA A 110 -4.94 5.47 -9.49
N GLY A 111 -4.74 4.41 -10.28
CA GLY A 111 -3.63 3.46 -10.09
C GLY A 111 -2.25 4.09 -10.29
N LEU A 112 -2.07 4.93 -11.30
CA LEU A 112 -0.81 5.65 -11.53
C LEU A 112 -0.51 6.63 -10.40
N ILE A 113 -1.51 7.31 -9.84
CA ILE A 113 -1.32 8.15 -8.65
C ILE A 113 -0.85 7.31 -7.47
N LEU A 114 -1.47 6.16 -7.23
CA LEU A 114 -1.04 5.26 -6.17
C LEU A 114 0.43 4.83 -6.34
N ILE A 115 0.80 4.38 -7.54
CA ILE A 115 2.15 3.88 -7.84
C ILE A 115 3.18 5.01 -7.79
N PHE A 116 2.94 6.11 -8.50
CA PHE A 116 3.94 7.16 -8.65
C PHE A 116 3.92 8.15 -7.48
N LEU A 117 2.77 8.77 -7.23
CA LEU A 117 2.67 9.87 -6.28
C LEU A 117 2.72 9.39 -4.83
N LEU A 118 2.08 8.28 -4.52
CA LEU A 118 1.94 7.81 -3.14
C LEU A 118 2.98 6.75 -2.75
N GLN A 119 3.76 6.25 -3.70
CA GLN A 119 4.73 5.19 -3.43
C GLN A 119 6.13 5.49 -3.98
N LEU A 120 6.33 5.51 -5.31
CA LEU A 120 7.66 5.66 -5.90
C LEU A 120 8.30 7.03 -5.62
N ILE A 121 7.57 8.13 -5.77
CA ILE A 121 8.10 9.48 -5.54
C ILE A 121 8.53 9.66 -4.07
N PRO A 122 7.69 9.36 -3.06
CA PRO A 122 8.10 9.40 -1.66
C PRO A 122 9.33 8.54 -1.38
N MET A 123 9.37 7.32 -1.90
CA MET A 123 10.51 6.40 -1.73
C MET A 123 11.80 7.00 -2.32
N LEU A 124 11.74 7.56 -3.53
CA LEU A 124 12.88 8.19 -4.19
C LEU A 124 13.34 9.45 -3.46
N ILE A 125 12.41 10.28 -2.98
CA ILE A 125 12.73 11.51 -2.23
C ILE A 125 13.42 11.14 -0.90
N ILE A 126 12.85 10.20 -0.14
CA ILE A 126 13.42 9.76 1.13
C ILE A 126 14.81 9.19 0.89
N SER A 127 14.95 8.32 -0.12
CA SER A 127 16.24 7.70 -0.41
C SER A 127 17.28 8.73 -0.83
N LYS A 128 16.94 9.67 -1.70
CA LYS A 128 17.91 10.66 -2.20
C LYS A 128 18.31 11.70 -1.15
N LEU A 129 17.39 12.12 -0.29
CA LEU A 129 17.62 13.24 0.62
C LEU A 129 18.01 12.83 2.04
N TYR A 130 17.55 11.67 2.51
CA TYR A 130 17.67 11.29 3.92
C TYR A 130 18.32 9.92 4.13
N ALA A 131 18.06 8.95 3.26
CA ALA A 131 18.52 7.57 3.44
C ALA A 131 18.97 6.93 2.11
N PRO A 132 20.17 7.24 1.59
CA PRO A 132 20.67 6.72 0.30
C PRO A 132 20.67 5.18 0.21
N TRP A 133 20.81 4.52 1.35
CA TRP A 133 20.80 3.06 1.51
C TRP A 133 19.39 2.43 1.49
N LEU A 134 18.32 3.23 1.56
CA LEU A 134 16.96 2.72 1.77
C LEU A 134 16.46 1.83 0.63
N ILE A 135 16.66 2.24 -0.63
CA ILE A 135 16.15 1.47 -1.78
C ILE A 135 16.88 0.12 -1.90
N GLU A 136 18.20 0.12 -1.72
CA GLU A 136 19.00 -1.11 -1.72
C GLU A 136 18.54 -2.07 -0.60
N LEU A 137 18.29 -1.53 0.60
CA LEU A 137 17.82 -2.32 1.72
C LEU A 137 16.41 -2.91 1.46
N LEU A 138 15.50 -2.10 0.93
CA LEU A 138 14.15 -2.55 0.58
C LEU A 138 14.18 -3.64 -0.49
N ASP A 139 15.05 -3.50 -1.50
CA ASP A 139 15.19 -4.51 -2.54
C ASP A 139 15.80 -5.82 -2.00
N LYS A 140 16.82 -5.72 -1.14
CA LYS A 140 17.48 -6.87 -0.50
C LYS A 140 16.50 -7.74 0.30
N TYR A 141 15.65 -7.13 1.14
CA TYR A 141 14.80 -7.90 2.08
C TYR A 141 13.38 -8.16 1.60
N ILE A 142 12.82 -7.28 0.76
CA ILE A 142 11.42 -7.36 0.32
C ILE A 142 11.34 -7.56 -1.19
N GLY A 143 12.22 -6.89 -1.93
CA GLY A 143 12.21 -6.79 -3.39
C GLY A 143 11.26 -5.69 -3.87
N ILE A 144 11.74 -4.79 -4.72
CA ILE A 144 10.93 -3.64 -5.19
C ILE A 144 9.66 -4.10 -5.91
N ALA A 145 9.71 -5.21 -6.65
CA ALA A 145 8.54 -5.81 -7.29
C ALA A 145 7.46 -6.21 -6.27
N THR A 146 7.86 -6.79 -5.13
CA THR A 146 6.94 -7.15 -4.04
C THR A 146 6.29 -5.90 -3.44
N ILE A 147 7.05 -4.81 -3.29
CA ILE A 147 6.55 -3.53 -2.77
C ILE A 147 5.50 -2.93 -3.71
N LEU A 148 5.70 -3.00 -5.03
CA LEU A 148 4.79 -2.44 -6.03
C LEU A 148 3.57 -3.33 -6.34
N ALA A 149 3.65 -4.63 -6.06
CA ALA A 149 2.60 -5.59 -6.39
C ALA A 149 1.21 -5.19 -5.87
N PRO A 150 1.01 -4.71 -4.62
CA PRO A 150 -0.30 -4.31 -4.11
C PRO A 150 -0.94 -3.20 -4.95
N SER A 151 -0.16 -2.19 -5.34
CA SER A 151 -0.62 -1.06 -6.14
C SER A 151 -1.00 -1.48 -7.57
N ILE A 152 -0.24 -2.42 -8.14
CA ILE A 152 -0.53 -3.00 -9.46
C ILE A 152 -1.82 -3.85 -9.39
N ILE A 153 -1.95 -4.72 -8.38
CA ILE A 153 -3.13 -5.56 -8.17
C ILE A 153 -4.37 -4.70 -7.96
N TYR A 154 -4.28 -3.68 -7.10
CA TYR A 154 -5.32 -2.69 -6.89
C TYR A 154 -5.80 -2.09 -8.21
N THR A 155 -4.86 -1.65 -9.06
CA THR A 155 -5.16 -1.01 -10.34
C THR A 155 -5.87 -1.99 -11.29
N ILE A 156 -5.40 -3.23 -11.38
CA ILE A 156 -6.03 -4.27 -12.19
C ILE A 156 -7.47 -4.53 -11.73
N ILE A 157 -7.68 -4.75 -10.43
CA ILE A 157 -9.01 -5.01 -9.87
C ILE A 157 -9.93 -3.81 -10.11
N LEU A 158 -9.43 -2.59 -9.94
CA LEU A 158 -10.22 -1.38 -10.15
C LEU A 158 -10.69 -1.23 -11.59
N ILE A 159 -9.80 -1.52 -12.56
CA ILE A 159 -10.15 -1.55 -13.98
C ILE A 159 -11.21 -2.61 -14.24
N LEU A 160 -11.06 -3.82 -13.69
CA LEU A 160 -12.04 -4.91 -13.84
C LEU A 160 -13.41 -4.49 -13.33
N PHE A 161 -13.49 -3.95 -12.11
CA PHE A 161 -14.75 -3.52 -11.50
C PHE A 161 -15.46 -2.41 -12.30
N ASN A 162 -14.69 -1.52 -12.93
CA ASN A 162 -15.23 -0.39 -13.68
C ASN A 162 -15.51 -0.65 -15.15
N THR A 163 -14.99 -1.74 -15.72
CA THR A 163 -15.05 -1.99 -17.17
C THR A 163 -15.81 -3.25 -17.52
N ILE A 164 -15.76 -4.27 -16.66
CA ILE A 164 -16.37 -5.57 -16.93
C ILE A 164 -17.61 -5.73 -16.05
N GLU A 165 -18.73 -6.12 -16.67
CA GLU A 165 -19.94 -6.48 -15.95
C GLU A 165 -19.71 -7.77 -15.15
N GLY A 166 -20.05 -7.75 -13.87
CA GLY A 166 -19.90 -8.90 -12.99
C GLY A 166 -20.85 -8.87 -11.79
N PRO A 167 -20.69 -9.79 -10.83
CA PRO A 167 -21.52 -9.83 -9.62
C PRO A 167 -21.50 -8.51 -8.84
N TRP A 168 -20.37 -7.79 -8.88
CA TRP A 168 -20.19 -6.47 -8.28
C TRP A 168 -21.02 -5.36 -8.93
N THR A 169 -21.51 -5.54 -10.16
CA THR A 169 -22.35 -4.54 -10.82
C THR A 169 -23.62 -4.25 -10.03
N LYS A 170 -24.13 -5.22 -9.26
CA LYS A 170 -25.33 -5.03 -8.42
C LYS A 170 -25.04 -4.42 -7.05
N TRP A 171 -23.77 -4.16 -6.73
CA TRP A 171 -23.40 -3.55 -5.45
C TRP A 171 -23.84 -2.08 -5.41
N GLY A 172 -24.54 -1.71 -4.34
CA GLY A 172 -25.09 -0.36 -4.17
C GLY A 172 -26.38 -0.08 -4.94
N GLU A 173 -26.91 -1.05 -5.70
CA GLU A 173 -28.26 -0.96 -6.27
C GLU A 173 -29.27 -1.35 -5.19
N ALA A 174 -29.85 -0.34 -4.50
CA ALA A 174 -31.02 -0.56 -3.68
C ALA A 174 -32.16 -1.04 -4.59
N LYS A 175 -32.60 -2.29 -4.45
CA LYS A 175 -33.88 -2.71 -5.04
C LYS A 175 -34.96 -1.78 -4.47
N PRO A 176 -35.84 -1.19 -5.28
CA PRO A 176 -37.00 -0.52 -4.70
C PRO A 176 -37.78 -1.55 -3.90
N GLU A 177 -37.97 -1.29 -2.60
CA GLU A 177 -38.99 -1.97 -1.80
C GLU A 177 -40.34 -1.51 -2.34
N THR A 178 -40.85 -2.18 -3.37
CA THR A 178 -42.26 -2.11 -3.72
C THR A 178 -43.04 -2.81 -2.61
N TYR A 179 -43.61 -2.03 -1.69
CA TYR A 179 -44.73 -2.44 -0.84
C TYR A 179 -46.05 -2.06 -1.51
#